data_AF-A0A7C5KL01-F1
#
_entry.id   AF-A0A7C5KL01-F1
#
_cell.length_a   1.000
_cell.length_b   1.000
_cell.length_c   1.000
_cell.angle_alpha   90.00
_cell.angle_beta   90.00
_cell.angle_gamma   90.00
#
_symmetry.space_group_name_H-M   'P 1'
#
loop_
_entity.id
_entity.type
_entity.pdbx_description
1 polymer ?
#
loop_
_entity_poly.entity_id
_entity_poly.type
_entity_poly.pdbx_seq_one_letter_code
_entity_poly.pdbx_strand_id
1 'polypeptide(L)'
;MSGAEERIDQMTFTLGQVWREMRVSCPHPDLLLAWKEGSLEPGASDYLEFHVNEAECPYCQAVVEDLERRGKDAAEESALLEELRESLLSSTRTFLRDQKK
;
A
#
# COMPACT_ATOMS: atom_id res chain seq x y z
N MET A 1 -30.29 -19.97 37.26
CA MET A 1 -29.80 -18.78 36.52
C MET A 1 -29.00 -19.31 35.35
N SER A 2 -29.68 -19.84 34.33
CA SER A 2 -29.16 -20.96 33.54
C SER A 2 -29.65 -20.85 32.09
N GLY A 3 -28.71 -20.84 31.15
CA GLY A 3 -28.91 -21.07 29.71
C GLY A 3 -29.20 -19.85 28.82
N ALA A 4 -29.81 -18.77 29.33
CA ALA A 4 -30.07 -17.57 28.51
C ALA A 4 -28.88 -16.60 28.46
N GLU A 5 -28.24 -16.34 29.61
CA GLU A 5 -27.06 -15.49 29.72
C GLU A 5 -25.85 -16.09 28.99
N GLU A 6 -25.67 -17.41 29.10
CA GLU A 6 -24.59 -18.16 28.44
C GLU A 6 -24.71 -18.18 26.90
N ARG A 7 -25.93 -18.07 26.35
CA ARG A 7 -26.15 -17.92 24.90
C ARG A 7 -25.92 -16.49 24.40
N ILE A 8 -26.20 -15.48 25.23
CA ILE A 8 -25.92 -14.08 24.90
C ILE A 8 -24.41 -13.86 24.84
N ASP A 9 -23.67 -14.44 25.80
CA ASP A 9 -22.21 -14.33 25.84
C ASP A 9 -21.53 -14.95 24.59
N GLN A 10 -22.10 -16.03 24.06
CA GLN A 10 -21.64 -16.67 22.81
C GLN A 10 -21.93 -15.85 21.54
N MET A 11 -22.80 -14.85 21.59
CA MET A 11 -23.18 -13.98 20.46
C MET A 11 -22.91 -12.49 20.76
N THR A 12 -22.05 -12.19 21.74
CA THR A 12 -21.69 -10.81 22.08
C THR A 12 -20.49 -10.37 21.26
N PHE A 13 -20.73 -9.68 20.16
CA PHE A 13 -19.68 -8.94 19.45
C PHE A 13 -19.44 -7.59 20.12
N THR A 14 -18.18 -7.22 20.30
CA THR A 14 -17.87 -5.84 20.70
C THR A 14 -18.02 -4.91 19.49
N LEU A 15 -18.39 -3.64 19.73
CA LEU A 15 -18.44 -2.64 18.66
C LEU A 15 -17.10 -2.52 17.92
N GLY A 16 -15.99 -2.61 18.65
CA GLY A 16 -14.65 -2.58 18.07
C GLY A 16 -14.34 -3.78 17.18
N GLN A 17 -14.85 -4.97 17.52
CA GLN A 17 -14.73 -6.15 16.66
C GLN A 17 -15.50 -5.95 15.35
N VAL A 18 -16.77 -5.55 15.44
CA VAL A 18 -17.61 -5.31 14.25
C VAL A 18 -17.00 -4.24 13.36
N TRP A 19 -16.50 -3.14 13.92
CA TRP A 19 -15.85 -2.07 13.14
C TRP A 19 -14.59 -2.52 12.41
N ARG A 20 -13.76 -3.36 13.03
CA ARG A 20 -12.57 -3.92 12.36
C ARG A 20 -12.94 -4.91 11.26
N GLU A 21 -13.87 -5.83 11.54
CA GLU A 21 -14.30 -6.83 10.56
C GLU A 21 -14.97 -6.19 9.34
N MET A 22 -15.84 -5.22 9.58
CA MET A 22 -16.59 -4.50 8.54
C MET A 22 -15.80 -3.34 7.93
N ARG A 23 -14.60 -3.04 8.45
CA ARG A 23 -13.71 -1.97 7.97
C ARG A 23 -14.38 -0.60 7.90
N VAL A 24 -15.28 -0.32 8.85
CA VAL A 24 -16.18 0.86 8.82
C VAL A 24 -15.40 2.18 8.77
N SER A 25 -14.25 2.23 9.44
CA SER A 25 -13.37 3.40 9.49
C SER A 25 -12.21 3.31 8.49
N CYS A 26 -12.04 2.21 7.75
CA CYS A 26 -10.92 2.12 6.82
C CYS A 26 -11.13 3.07 5.62
N PRO A 27 -10.12 3.86 5.25
CA PRO A 27 -10.16 4.72 4.07
C PRO A 27 -10.06 3.91 2.77
N HIS A 28 -10.36 4.56 1.64
CA HIS A 28 -10.04 4.00 0.33
C HIS A 28 -8.51 3.91 0.12
N PRO A 29 -7.98 2.87 -0.56
CA PRO A 29 -6.55 2.72 -0.80
C PRO A 29 -5.86 3.94 -1.45
N ASP A 30 -6.54 4.67 -2.32
CA ASP A 30 -6.00 5.90 -2.94
C ASP A 30 -5.67 6.99 -1.91
N LEU A 31 -6.42 7.07 -0.81
CA LEU A 31 -6.11 8.00 0.28
C LEU A 31 -4.85 7.56 1.04
N LEU A 32 -4.64 6.25 1.20
CA LEU A 32 -3.41 5.72 1.80
C LEU A 32 -2.21 6.01 0.90
N LEU A 33 -2.36 5.91 -0.43
CA LEU A 33 -1.33 6.29 -1.38
C LEU A 33 -1.00 7.79 -1.28
N ALA A 34 -2.01 8.65 -1.36
CA ALA A 34 -1.84 10.10 -1.25
C ALA A 34 -1.18 10.52 0.10
N TRP A 35 -1.55 9.85 1.19
CA TRP A 35 -0.91 10.03 2.49
C TRP A 35 0.56 9.65 2.48
N LYS A 36 0.92 8.48 1.90
CA LYS A 36 2.32 8.06 1.76
C LYS A 36 3.14 8.99 0.86
N GLU A 37 2.50 9.59 -0.13
CA GLU A 37 3.11 10.62 -1.00
C GLU A 37 3.19 11.99 -0.34
N GLY A 38 2.53 12.19 0.81
CA GLY A 38 2.50 13.47 1.53
C GLY A 38 1.67 14.56 0.85
N SER A 39 0.67 14.18 0.04
CA SER A 39 -0.14 15.11 -0.77
C SER A 39 -1.50 15.46 -0.15
N LEU A 40 -1.81 14.97 1.06
CA LEU A 40 -3.06 15.23 1.76
C LEU A 40 -3.03 16.50 2.61
N GLU A 41 -4.19 17.15 2.71
CA GLU A 41 -4.44 18.22 3.68
C GLU A 41 -4.31 17.73 5.14
N PRO A 42 -3.92 18.60 6.09
CA PRO A 42 -3.56 18.19 7.46
C PRO A 42 -4.61 17.30 8.14
N GLY A 43 -5.90 17.67 8.09
CA GLY A 43 -6.94 16.89 8.78
C GLY A 43 -7.13 15.47 8.22
N ALA A 44 -6.95 15.28 6.91
CA ALA A 44 -7.01 13.95 6.31
C ALA A 44 -5.74 13.14 6.63
N SER A 45 -4.59 13.81 6.64
CA SER A 45 -3.31 13.20 7.03
C SER A 45 -3.32 12.74 8.49
N ASP A 46 -3.80 13.58 9.41
CA ASP A 46 -3.88 13.29 10.85
C ASP A 46 -4.78 12.07 11.13
N TYR A 47 -5.91 11.96 10.42
CA TYR A 47 -6.78 10.80 10.53
C TYR A 47 -6.06 9.51 10.14
N LEU A 48 -5.28 9.53 9.07
CA LEU A 48 -4.58 8.37 8.57
C LEU A 48 -3.38 8.00 9.44
N GLU A 49 -2.67 9.00 9.96
CA GLU A 49 -1.62 8.82 10.97
C GLU A 49 -2.19 8.08 12.20
N PHE A 50 -3.28 8.58 12.77
CA PHE A 50 -3.98 7.92 13.86
C PHE A 50 -4.44 6.50 13.48
N HIS A 51 -5.10 6.34 12.33
CA HIS A 51 -5.73 5.07 11.97
C HIS A 51 -4.70 3.96 11.68
N VAL A 52 -3.56 4.30 11.07
CA VAL A 52 -2.51 3.35 10.70
C VAL A 52 -1.55 3.10 11.86
N ASN A 53 -1.13 4.14 12.57
CA ASN A 53 -0.04 4.06 13.54
C ASN A 53 -0.49 4.01 15.01
N GLU A 54 -1.60 4.66 15.37
CA GLU A 54 -2.10 4.65 16.76
C GLU A 54 -3.18 3.59 17.00
N ALA A 55 -4.14 3.46 16.09
CA ALA A 55 -5.21 2.46 16.14
C ALA A 55 -4.75 1.09 15.62
N GLU A 56 -3.58 1.06 14.97
CA GLU A 56 -2.90 -0.12 14.44
C GLU A 56 -3.83 -1.02 13.61
N CYS A 57 -4.56 -0.41 12.66
CA CYS A 57 -5.48 -1.17 11.82
C CYS A 57 -4.72 -2.18 10.93
N PRO A 58 -4.89 -3.50 11.11
CA PRO A 58 -4.09 -4.50 10.39
C PRO A 58 -4.30 -4.47 8.88
N TYR A 59 -5.53 -4.15 8.44
CA TYR A 59 -5.85 -4.04 7.02
C TYR A 59 -5.11 -2.86 6.37
N CYS A 60 -5.13 -1.69 7.00
CA CYS A 60 -4.49 -0.50 6.44
C CYS A 60 -2.97 -0.61 6.45
N GLN A 61 -2.38 -1.22 7.48
CA GLN A 61 -0.95 -1.53 7.52
C GLN A 61 -0.55 -2.46 6.37
N ALA A 62 -1.31 -3.53 6.13
CA ALA A 62 -1.04 -4.45 5.02
C ALA A 62 -1.18 -3.76 3.64
N VAL A 63 -2.15 -2.86 3.47
CA VAL A 63 -2.28 -2.07 2.23
C VAL A 63 -1.07 -1.15 2.04
N VAL A 64 -0.64 -0.46 3.10
CA VAL A 64 0.55 0.42 3.05
C VAL A 64 1.80 -0.39 2.68
N GLU A 65 2.00 -1.55 3.30
CA GLU A 65 3.10 -2.45 2.97
C GLU A 65 3.08 -2.88 1.49
N ASP A 66 1.90 -3.22 0.96
CA ASP A 66 1.75 -3.59 -0.46
C ASP A 66 2.04 -2.41 -1.39
N LEU A 67 1.58 -1.20 -1.05
CA LEU A 67 1.87 0.01 -1.82
C LEU A 67 3.38 0.30 -1.86
N GLU A 68 4.07 0.16 -0.73
CA GLU A 68 5.52 0.33 -0.66
C GLU A 68 6.27 -0.69 -1.51
N ARG A 69 5.83 -1.96 -1.48
CA ARG A 69 6.41 -3.02 -2.30
C ARG A 69 6.24 -2.71 -3.79
N ARG A 70 5.03 -2.33 -4.23
CA ARG A 70 4.78 -1.96 -5.63
C ARG A 70 5.65 -0.79 -6.09
N GLY A 71 5.86 0.21 -5.23
CA GLY A 71 6.76 1.33 -5.52
C GLY A 71 8.21 0.89 -5.71
N LYS A 72 8.70 -0.04 -4.89
CA LYS A 72 10.05 -0.62 -5.03
C LYS A 72 10.19 -1.46 -6.30
N ASP A 73 9.21 -2.33 -6.57
CA ASP A 73 9.21 -3.21 -7.75
C ASP A 73 9.20 -2.37 -9.05
N ALA A 74 8.38 -1.32 -9.10
CA ALA A 74 8.34 -0.40 -10.25
C ALA A 74 9.66 0.36 -10.45
N ALA A 75 10.32 0.77 -9.36
CA ALA A 75 11.63 1.42 -9.43
C ALA A 75 12.71 0.45 -9.94
N GLU A 76 12.72 -0.80 -9.47
CA GLU A 76 13.65 -1.83 -9.93
C GLU A 76 13.43 -2.17 -11.41
N GLU A 77 12.18 -2.37 -11.84
CA GLU A 77 11.84 -2.61 -13.24
C GLU A 77 12.31 -1.45 -14.13
N SER A 78 12.09 -0.20 -13.70
CA SER A 78 12.55 0.98 -14.44
C SER A 78 14.07 1.03 -14.60
N ALA A 79 14.83 0.62 -13.58
CA ALA A 79 16.28 0.57 -13.61
C ALA A 79 16.79 -0.53 -14.58
N LEU A 80 16.17 -1.71 -14.55
CA LEU A 80 16.48 -2.82 -15.46
C LEU A 80 16.19 -2.43 -16.92
N LEU A 81 15.08 -1.73 -17.18
CA LEU A 81 14.74 -1.25 -18.51
C LEU A 81 15.74 -0.22 -19.04
N GLU A 82 16.24 0.68 -18.18
CA GLU A 82 17.24 1.67 -18.58
C GLU A 82 18.61 1.02 -18.86
N GLU A 83 19.01 0.02 -18.08
CA GLU A 83 20.23 -0.77 -18.35
C GLU A 83 20.13 -1.52 -19.69
N LEU A 84 18.99 -2.18 -19.93
CA LEU A 84 18.73 -2.87 -21.20
C LEU A 84 18.78 -1.89 -22.38
N ARG A 85 18.17 -0.71 -22.22
CA ARG A 85 18.20 0.36 -23.22
C ARG A 85 19.62 0.78 -23.55
N GLU A 86 20.46 1.04 -22.55
CA GLU A 86 21.87 1.43 -22.75
C GLU A 86 22.66 0.33 -23.47
N SER A 87 22.47 -0.93 -23.07
CA SER A 87 23.11 -2.09 -23.73
C SER A 87 22.75 -2.18 -25.22
N LEU A 88 21.47 -2.06 -25.55
CA LEU A 88 20.99 -2.08 -26.94
C LEU A 88 21.54 -0.91 -27.76
N LEU A 89 21.49 0.31 -27.20
CA LEU A 89 22.01 1.50 -27.87
C LEU A 89 23.52 1.43 -28.10
N SER A 90 24.29 0.82 -27.21
CA SER A 90 25.74 0.65 -27.37
C SER A 90 26.10 -0.26 -28.55
N SER A 91 25.35 -1.35 -28.73
CA SER A 91 25.54 -2.31 -29.83
C SER A 91 25.16 -1.70 -31.18
N THR A 92 24.02 -1.00 -31.26
CA THR A 92 23.61 -0.30 -32.48
C THR A 92 24.58 0.83 -32.85
N ARG A 93 25.06 1.61 -31.87
CA ARG A 93 26.08 2.64 -32.10
C ARG A 93 27.36 2.06 -32.72
N THR A 94 27.78 0.89 -32.27
CA THR A 94 28.98 0.22 -32.79
C THR A 94 28.77 -0.21 -34.25
N PHE A 95 27.65 -0.87 -34.55
CA PHE A 95 27.30 -1.29 -35.92
C PHE A 95 27.20 -0.11 -36.91
N LEU A 96 26.56 0.99 -36.51
CA LEU A 96 26.44 2.19 -37.35
C LEU A 96 27.78 2.90 -37.57
N ARG A 97 28.72 2.79 -36.62
CA ARG A 97 30.06 3.35 -36.73
C ARG A 97 30.93 2.58 -37.73
N ASP A 98 30.76 1.25 -37.78
CA ASP A 98 31.49 0.37 -38.71
C ASP A 98 31.03 0.55 -40.17
N GLN A 99 29.75 0.82 -40.42
CA GLN A 99 29.24 1.11 -41.78
C GLN A 99 29.68 2.46 -42.37
N LYS A 100 30.25 3.37 -41.57
CA LYS A 100 30.64 4.71 -42.01
C LYS A 100 32.10 4.81 -42.49
N LYS A 101 32.82 3.69 -42.53
CA LYS A 101 34.17 3.55 -43.10
C LYS A 101 34.09 2.92 -44.49
#